data_AF-A0A7X3RGN0-F1
#
_entry.id   AF-A0A7X3RGN0-F1
#
_cell.length_a   1.000
_cell.length_b   1.000
_cell.length_c   1.000
_cell.angle_alpha   90.00
_cell.angle_beta   90.00
_cell.angle_gamma   90.00
#
_symmetry.space_group_name_H-M   'P 1'
#
loop_
_entity.id
_entity.type
_entity.pdbx_description
1 polymer ?
#
loop_
_entity_poly.entity_id
_entity_poly.type
_entity_poly.pdbx_seq_one_letter_code
_entity_poly.pdbx_strand_id
1 'polypeptide(L)' 'MRRFWTQGPVNPQEHYVVSRTEEIADFINRVEDGKYVVLFAPRQTGKTTFFQAALEALV' A
#
# COMPACT_ATOMS: atom_id res chain seq x y z
N MET A 1 13.01 -16.76 8.09
CA MET A 1 13.37 -15.79 7.02
C MET A 1 12.11 -15.49 6.23
N ARG A 2 11.80 -14.21 6.00
CA ARG A 2 10.61 -13.80 5.23
C ARG A 2 10.81 -14.07 3.73
N ARG A 3 9.73 -14.38 2.99
CA ARG A 3 9.80 -14.77 1.56
C ARG A 3 9.42 -13.63 0.64
N PHE A 4 10.01 -13.58 -0.55
CA PHE A 4 9.55 -12.64 -1.58
C PHE A 4 8.19 -13.09 -2.13
N TRP A 5 7.27 -12.15 -2.31
CA TRP A 5 5.89 -12.42 -2.70
C TRP A 5 5.37 -11.34 -3.65
N THR A 6 4.66 -11.76 -4.69
CA THR A 6 4.16 -10.86 -5.75
C THR A 6 2.68 -11.06 -6.05
N GLN A 7 1.99 -12.00 -5.39
CA GLN A 7 0.65 -12.44 -5.74
C GLN A 7 -0.39 -12.01 -4.69
N GLY A 8 -1.14 -10.96 -4.96
CA GLY A 8 -2.12 -10.44 -4.01
C GLY A 8 -1.46 -9.70 -2.83
N PRO A 9 -2.21 -9.49 -1.73
CA PRO A 9 -1.71 -8.81 -0.54
C PRO A 9 -0.47 -9.50 0.07
N VAL A 10 0.40 -8.71 0.69
CA VAL A 10 1.55 -9.23 1.43
C VAL A 10 1.28 -9.20 2.93
N ASN A 11 1.66 -10.27 3.63
CA ASN A 11 1.64 -10.33 5.09
C ASN A 11 3.05 -10.00 5.63
N PRO A 12 3.27 -8.91 6.37
CA PRO A 12 4.59 -8.54 6.90
C PRO A 12 5.24 -9.59 7.82
N GLN A 13 4.46 -10.52 8.39
CA GLN A 13 5.00 -11.62 9.21
C GLN A 13 5.65 -12.72 8.35
N GLU A 14 5.16 -12.92 7.13
CA GLU A 14 5.56 -14.02 6.25
C GLU A 14 6.43 -13.53 5.08
N HIS A 15 6.17 -12.32 4.59
CA HIS A 15 6.69 -11.79 3.34
C HIS A 15 7.71 -10.67 3.56
N TYR A 16 8.69 -10.57 2.66
CA TYR A 16 9.58 -9.44 2.57
C TYR A 16 8.78 -8.24 2.05
N VAL A 17 8.62 -7.22 2.88
CA VAL A 17 7.84 -6.02 2.58
C VAL A 17 8.72 -4.80 2.83
N VAL A 18 8.75 -3.90 1.85
CA VAL A 18 9.33 -2.57 2.00
C VAL A 18 8.22 -1.62 2.45
N SER A 19 8.46 -0.91 3.55
CA SER A 19 7.49 0.07 4.07
C SER A 19 7.29 1.21 3.08
N ARG A 20 6.07 1.75 3.03
CA ARG A 20 5.67 2.89 2.18
C ARG A 20 4.94 3.96 3.00
N THR A 21 5.41 4.18 4.22
CA THR A 21 4.71 5.03 5.21
C THR A 21 4.52 6.45 4.70
N GLU A 22 5.53 7.02 4.05
CA GLU A 22 5.47 8.38 3.50
C GLU A 22 4.47 8.48 2.35
N GLU A 23 4.47 7.52 1.43
CA GLU A 23 3.55 7.49 0.31
C GLU A 23 2.11 7.24 0.75
N ILE A 24 1.90 6.41 1.77
CA ILE A 24 0.58 6.19 2.37
C ILE A 24 0.06 7.48 3.01
N ALA A 25 0.91 8.20 3.76
CA ALA A 25 0.52 9.47 4.37
C ALA A 25 0.17 10.53 3.31
N ASP A 26 0.97 10.67 2.25
CA ASP A 26 0.66 11.58 1.12
C ASP A 26 -0.65 11.18 0.43
N PHE A 27 -0.88 9.87 0.22
CA PHE A 27 -2.14 9.37 -0.34
C PHE A 27 -3.35 9.75 0.53
N ILE A 28 -3.27 9.52 1.84
CA ILE A 28 -4.34 9.84 2.80
C ILE A 28 -4.65 11.33 2.79
N ASN A 29 -3.63 12.19 2.89
CA ASN A 29 -3.82 13.65 2.85
C ASN A 29 -4.55 14.10 1.58
N ARG A 30 -4.24 13.49 0.41
CA ARG A 30 -4.95 13.80 -0.84
C ARG A 30 -6.41 13.33 -0.83
N VAL A 31 -6.70 12.18 -0.21
CA VAL A 31 -8.07 11.68 -0.05
C VAL A 31 -8.87 12.60 0.87
N GLU A 32 -8.29 13.01 2.00
CA GLU A 32 -8.91 13.95 2.95
C GLU A 32 -9.18 15.33 2.32
N ASP A 33 -8.29 15.78 1.44
CA ASP A 33 -8.47 16.99 0.61
C ASP A 33 -9.59 16.84 -0.47
N GLY A 34 -10.25 15.68 -0.55
CA GLY A 34 -11.31 15.41 -1.54
C GLY A 34 -10.78 15.25 -2.97
N LYS A 35 -9.49 14.97 -3.16
CA LYS A 35 -8.89 14.82 -4.49
C LYS A 35 -9.23 13.46 -5.10
N TYR A 36 -9.41 13.44 -6.42
CA TYR A 36 -9.42 12.20 -7.18
C TYR A 36 -7.99 11.67 -7.33
N VAL A 37 -7.69 10.51 -6.75
CA VAL A 37 -6.34 9.94 -6.71
C VAL A 37 -6.23 8.69 -7.60
N VAL A 38 -5.22 8.65 -8.46
CA VAL A 38 -4.88 7.48 -9.29
C VAL A 38 -3.54 6.91 -8.85
N LEU A 39 -3.53 5.66 -8.39
CA LEU A 39 -2.31 4.92 -8.11
C LEU A 39 -1.84 4.17 -9.36
N PHE A 40 -0.99 4.81 -10.16
CA PHE A 40 -0.44 4.23 -11.38
C PHE A 40 0.85 3.45 -11.10
N ALA A 41 0.79 2.12 -11.26
CA ALA A 41 1.97 1.24 -11.20
C ALA A 41 1.73 -0.06 -11.99
N PRO A 42 2.80 -0.73 -12.48
CA PRO A 42 2.70 -2.03 -13.15
C PRO A 42 1.95 -3.12 -12.36
N ARG A 43 1.57 -4.23 -13.01
CA ARG A 43 0.97 -5.37 -12.31
C ARG A 43 1.92 -5.91 -11.23
N GLN A 44 1.35 -6.46 -10.15
CA GLN A 44 2.10 -7.12 -9.06
C GLN A 44 3.09 -6.23 -8.28
N THR A 45 2.88 -4.91 -8.29
CA THR A 45 3.69 -3.92 -7.54
C THR A 45 3.18 -3.63 -6.13
N GLY A 46 2.12 -4.31 -5.68
CA GLY A 46 1.57 -4.13 -4.33
C GLY A 46 0.51 -3.03 -4.20
N LYS A 47 -0.11 -2.58 -5.31
CA LYS A 47 -1.22 -1.59 -5.26
C LYS A 47 -2.35 -1.99 -4.30
N THR A 48 -2.76 -3.26 -4.31
CA THR A 48 -3.80 -3.77 -3.41
C THR A 48 -3.36 -3.68 -1.94
N THR A 49 -2.14 -4.11 -1.63
CA THR A 49 -1.57 -3.98 -0.27
C THR A 49 -1.49 -2.52 0.15
N PHE A 50 -1.10 -1.61 -0.76
CA PHE A 50 -1.00 -0.18 -0.47
C PHE A 50 -2.34 0.39 -0.03
N PHE A 51 -3.43 0.11 -0.77
CA PHE A 51 -4.77 0.56 -0.39
C PHE A 51 -5.24 -0.04 0.93
N GLN A 52 -4.94 -1.32 1.20
CA GLN A 52 -5.28 -1.94 2.48
C GLN A 52 -4.57 -1.25 3.66
N ALA A 53 -3.27 -1.00 3.53
CA ALA A 53 -2.50 -0.28 4.55
C ALA A 53 -3.00 1.16 4.75
N ALA A 54 -3.40 1.85 3.67
CA ALA A 54 -3.99 3.17 3.77
C ALA A 54 -5.36 3.14 4.48
N LEU A 55 -6.19 2.12 4.22
CA LEU A 55 -7.47 1.94 4.91
C LEU A 55 -7.27 1.62 6.40
N GLU A 56 -6.31 0.76 6.74
CA GLU A 56 -5.97 0.45 8.13
C GLU A 56 -5.50 1.69 8.90
N ALA A 57 -4.84 2.64 8.24
CA ALA A 57 -4.39 3.88 8.86
C ALA A 57 -5.48 4.96 9.00
N LEU A 58 -6.62 4.80 8.32
CA LEU A 58 -7.78 5.70 8.38
C LEU A 58 -8.79 5.33 9.48
N VAL A 59 -8.71 4.11 10.04
CA VAL A 59 -9.65 3.55 11.03
C VAL A 59 -9.12 3.67 12.45
#